data_AF-A0A5C1DEK3-F1
#
_entry.id   AF-A0A5C1DEK3-F1
#
_cell.length_a   1.000
_cell.length_b   1.000
_cell.length_c   1.000
_cell.angle_alpha   90.00
_cell.angle_beta   90.00
_cell.angle_gamma   90.00
#
_symmetry.space_group_name_H-M   'P 1'
#
loop_
_entity.id
_entity.type
_entity.pdbx_description
1 polymer ?
#
loop_
_entity_poly.entity_id
_entity_poly.type
_entity_poly.pdbx_seq_one_letter_code
_entity_poly.pdbx_strand_id
1 'polypeptide(L)'
;MGPSEILTQQHRDCDALFADAEQAVRNLGWAAADAGFEAMRADLERHFALEEDTLFPAFEQATGLRQGPTAVMRAEHAQMRGLLDDMAQALAARLRDDYLGLAETLLILAQQHNMKEENILYPMCEQHIADLPGLLAREMRHAG
;
A
#
# COMPACT_ATOMS: atom_id res chain seq x y z
N MET A 1 -10.94 4.32 17.08
CA MET A 1 -9.96 3.67 16.21
C MET A 1 -8.61 4.25 16.58
N GLY A 2 -7.64 3.41 16.93
CA GLY A 2 -6.25 3.83 17.18
C GLY A 2 -5.60 4.34 15.89
N PRO A 3 -4.47 5.07 15.95
CA PRO A 3 -3.81 5.59 14.76
C PRO A 3 -3.33 4.48 13.80
N SER A 4 -2.74 3.41 14.35
CA SER A 4 -2.33 2.23 13.57
C SER A 4 -3.52 1.50 12.94
N GLU A 5 -4.66 1.44 13.64
CA GLU A 5 -5.89 0.81 13.11
C GLU A 5 -6.41 1.50 11.84
N ILE A 6 -6.15 2.80 11.65
CA ILE A 6 -6.51 3.53 10.41
C ILE A 6 -5.68 3.01 9.24
N LEU A 7 -4.37 2.88 9.42
CA LEU A 7 -3.45 2.40 8.38
C LEU A 7 -3.71 0.93 8.05
N THR A 8 -3.92 0.10 9.07
CA THR A 8 -4.36 -1.30 8.88
C THR A 8 -5.70 -1.40 8.15
N GLN A 9 -6.62 -0.44 8.36
CA GLN A 9 -7.87 -0.42 7.61
C GLN A 9 -7.63 -0.09 6.13
N GLN A 10 -6.70 0.81 5.82
CA GLN A 10 -6.30 1.09 4.43
C GLN A 10 -5.72 -0.15 3.74
N HIS A 11 -4.92 -0.97 4.43
CA HIS A 11 -4.47 -2.26 3.88
C HIS A 11 -5.64 -3.15 3.47
N ARG A 12 -6.66 -3.27 4.35
CA ARG A 12 -7.85 -4.09 4.07
C ARG A 12 -8.70 -3.55 2.93
N ASP A 13 -8.82 -2.23 2.85
CA ASP A 13 -9.57 -1.57 1.78
C ASP A 13 -8.85 -1.79 0.43
N CYS A 14 -7.53 -1.68 0.40
CA CYS A 14 -6.71 -2.00 -0.77
C CYS A 14 -6.79 -3.49 -1.15
N ASP A 15 -6.74 -4.41 -0.18
CA ASP A 15 -6.90 -5.85 -0.42
C ASP A 15 -8.25 -6.18 -1.07
N ALA A 16 -9.33 -5.48 -0.67
CA ALA A 16 -10.65 -5.65 -1.27
C ALA A 16 -10.68 -5.18 -2.73
N LEU A 17 -10.11 -4.01 -3.03
CA LEU A 17 -10.00 -3.49 -4.40
C LEU A 17 -9.13 -4.41 -5.28
N PHE A 18 -8.05 -4.95 -4.72
CA PHE A 18 -7.19 -5.92 -5.39
C PHE A 18 -7.97 -7.18 -5.76
N ALA A 19 -8.71 -7.76 -4.81
CA ALA A 19 -9.52 -8.95 -5.03
C ALA A 19 -10.59 -8.73 -6.11
N ASP A 20 -11.25 -7.57 -6.12
CA ASP A 20 -12.23 -7.20 -7.13
C ASP A 20 -11.61 -7.11 -8.54
N ALA A 21 -10.45 -6.46 -8.66
CA ALA A 21 -9.71 -6.34 -9.92
C ALA A 21 -9.25 -7.72 -10.44
N GLU A 22 -8.69 -8.56 -9.55
CA GLU A 22 -8.29 -9.93 -9.87
C GLU A 22 -9.48 -10.76 -10.35
N GLN A 23 -10.61 -10.69 -9.66
CA GLN A 23 -11.82 -11.42 -10.01
C GLN A 23 -12.41 -10.97 -11.35
N ALA A 24 -12.33 -9.67 -11.66
CA ALA A 24 -12.73 -9.15 -12.96
C ALA A 24 -11.86 -9.71 -14.10
N VAL A 25 -10.53 -9.77 -13.92
CA VAL A 25 -9.62 -10.40 -14.91
C VAL A 25 -9.92 -11.89 -15.06
N ARG A 26 -10.14 -12.61 -13.96
CA ARG A 26 -10.50 -14.05 -13.98
C ARG A 26 -11.74 -14.31 -14.82
N ASN A 27 -12.71 -13.39 -14.77
CA ASN A 27 -13.98 -13.46 -15.49
C ASN A 27 -13.95 -12.85 -16.90
N LEU A 28 -12.77 -12.41 -17.39
CA LEU A 28 -12.61 -11.70 -18.66
C LEU A 28 -13.44 -10.41 -18.76
N GLY A 29 -13.78 -9.83 -17.60
CA GLY A 29 -14.53 -8.59 -17.47
C GLY A 29 -13.62 -7.37 -17.62
N TRP A 30 -13.03 -7.19 -18.80
CA TRP A 30 -11.93 -6.25 -19.03
C TRP A 30 -12.21 -4.81 -18.61
N ALA A 31 -13.41 -4.28 -18.89
CA ALA A 31 -13.76 -2.92 -18.47
C ALA A 31 -13.82 -2.76 -16.94
N ALA A 32 -14.31 -3.79 -16.23
CA ALA A 32 -14.33 -3.80 -14.77
C ALA A 32 -12.91 -4.01 -14.20
N ALA A 33 -12.08 -4.81 -14.87
CA ALA A 33 -10.68 -5.00 -14.51
C ALA A 33 -9.87 -3.71 -14.65
N ASP A 34 -10.05 -2.96 -15.75
CA ASP A 34 -9.38 -1.66 -15.95
C ASP A 34 -9.75 -0.68 -14.84
N ALA A 35 -11.05 -0.49 -14.58
CA ALA A 35 -11.53 0.41 -13.54
C ALA A 35 -11.10 -0.02 -12.13
N GLY A 36 -11.18 -1.32 -11.84
CA GLY A 36 -10.76 -1.90 -10.56
C GLY A 36 -9.27 -1.76 -10.32
N PHE A 37 -8.45 -2.03 -11.34
CA PHE A 37 -7.00 -1.87 -11.26
C PHE A 37 -6.59 -0.41 -11.05
N GLU A 38 -7.19 0.53 -11.79
CA GLU A 38 -6.93 1.97 -11.60
C GLU A 38 -7.29 2.44 -10.18
N ALA A 39 -8.45 2.01 -9.66
CA ALA A 39 -8.88 2.34 -8.30
C ALA A 39 -7.92 1.76 -7.24
N MET A 40 -7.56 0.48 -7.38
CA MET A 40 -6.61 -0.20 -6.49
C MET A 40 -5.23 0.47 -6.51
N ARG A 41 -4.68 0.72 -7.71
CA ARG A 41 -3.37 1.37 -7.86
C ARG A 41 -3.37 2.78 -7.26
N ALA A 42 -4.43 3.55 -7.49
CA ALA A 42 -4.54 4.89 -6.94
C ALA A 42 -4.64 4.87 -5.41
N ASP A 43 -5.30 3.87 -4.82
CA ASP A 43 -5.38 3.71 -3.37
C ASP A 43 -4.04 3.34 -2.75
N LEU A 44 -3.34 2.36 -3.32
CA LEU A 44 -2.03 1.95 -2.85
C LEU A 44 -1.00 3.08 -2.94
N GLU A 45 -1.00 3.88 -4.01
CA GLU A 45 -0.12 5.05 -4.12
C GLU A 45 -0.44 6.14 -3.10
N ARG A 46 -1.72 6.37 -2.78
CA ARG A 46 -2.10 7.32 -1.71
C ARG A 46 -1.61 6.83 -0.35
N HIS A 47 -1.72 5.53 -0.09
CA HIS A 47 -1.23 4.91 1.13
C HIS A 47 0.30 5.07 1.24
N PHE A 48 1.05 4.71 0.19
CA PHE A 48 2.50 4.91 0.17
C PHE A 48 2.89 6.38 0.34
N ALA A 49 2.18 7.32 -0.27
CA ALA A 49 2.48 8.75 -0.11
C ALA A 49 2.27 9.22 1.34
N LEU A 50 1.19 8.80 1.99
CA LEU A 50 0.95 9.08 3.41
C LEU A 50 2.13 8.60 4.27
N GLU A 51 2.63 7.40 3.98
CA GLU A 51 3.73 6.85 4.74
C GLU A 51 5.08 7.51 4.42
N GLU A 52 5.44 7.59 3.14
CA GLU A 52 6.75 8.07 2.69
C GLU A 52 6.95 9.57 2.95
N ASP A 53 5.89 10.37 2.81
CA ASP A 53 5.95 11.83 2.94
C ASP A 53 5.60 12.33 4.34
N THR A 54 4.89 11.53 5.15
CA THR A 54 4.42 11.96 6.47
C THR A 54 4.86 11.05 7.61
N LEU A 55 4.47 9.78 7.58
CA LEU A 55 4.69 8.88 8.71
C LEU A 55 6.19 8.60 8.92
N PHE A 56 6.90 8.21 7.86
CA PHE A 56 8.32 7.85 7.93
C PHE A 56 9.19 9.05 8.31
N PRO A 57 9.01 10.26 7.75
CA PRO A 57 9.76 11.44 8.21
C PRO A 57 9.51 11.76 9.69
N ALA A 58 8.27 11.67 10.17
CA ALA A 58 7.95 11.91 11.58
C ALA A 58 8.62 10.88 12.50
N PHE A 59 8.58 9.60 12.11
CA PHE A 59 9.25 8.52 12.83
C PHE A 59 10.77 8.70 12.86
N GLU A 60 11.39 9.01 11.73
CA GLU A 60 12.82 9.26 11.60
C GLU A 60 13.27 10.49 12.40
N GLN A 61 12.43 11.53 12.47
CA GLN A 61 12.69 12.71 13.30
C GLN A 61 12.62 12.38 14.79
N ALA A 62 11.65 11.57 15.21
CA ALA A 62 11.46 11.19 16.61
C ALA A 62 12.56 10.24 17.13
N THR A 63 13.06 9.36 16.28
CA THR A 63 13.99 8.29 16.69
C THR A 63 15.45 8.51 16.27
N GLY A 64 15.69 9.32 15.24
CA GLY A 64 16.99 9.42 14.58
C GLY A 64 17.34 8.23 13.67
N LEU A 65 16.49 7.21 13.57
CA LEU A 65 16.72 6.00 12.79
C LEU A 65 16.41 6.22 11.31
N ARG A 66 17.39 6.74 10.55
CA ARG A 66 17.27 6.94 9.09
C ARG A 66 17.67 5.74 8.25
N GLN A 67 18.26 4.73 8.88
CA GLN A 67 18.64 3.46 8.28
C GLN A 67 17.93 2.39 9.12
N GLY A 68 17.09 1.56 8.51
CA GLY A 68 16.27 0.60 9.23
C GLY A 68 14.87 0.43 8.62
N PRO A 69 13.80 0.34 9.44
CA PRO A 69 12.50 -0.13 8.98
C PRO A 69 11.92 0.73 7.84
N THR A 70 12.00 2.06 7.93
CA THR A 70 11.49 2.96 6.88
C THR A 70 12.27 2.86 5.56
N ALA A 71 13.55 2.49 5.59
CA ALA A 71 14.33 2.25 4.36
C ALA A 71 13.94 0.93 3.69
N VAL A 72 13.62 -0.10 4.49
CA VAL A 72 13.10 -1.38 3.97
C VAL A 72 11.72 -1.18 3.35
N MET A 73 10.81 -0.45 4.01
CA MET A 73 9.47 -0.19 3.47
C MET A 73 9.53 0.56 2.13
N ARG A 74 10.33 1.64 2.02
CA ARG A 74 10.52 2.35 0.74
C ARG A 74 11.06 1.46 -0.38
N ALA A 75 11.99 0.56 -0.07
CA ALA A 75 12.51 -0.39 -1.06
C ALA A 75 11.43 -1.35 -1.56
N GLU A 76 10.54 -1.79 -0.67
CA GLU A 76 9.42 -2.66 -1.03
C GLU A 76 8.31 -1.92 -1.76
N HIS A 77 7.99 -0.68 -1.39
CA HIS A 77 7.08 0.16 -2.18
C HIS A 77 7.59 0.30 -3.61
N ALA A 78 8.89 0.53 -3.79
CA ALA A 78 9.49 0.59 -5.13
C ALA A 78 9.35 -0.73 -5.91
N GLN A 79 9.49 -1.88 -5.23
CA GLN A 79 9.26 -3.19 -5.85
C GLN A 79 7.79 -3.39 -6.23
N MET A 80 6.85 -3.03 -5.34
CA MET A 80 5.41 -3.11 -5.61
C MET A 80 5.00 -2.21 -6.78
N ARG A 81 5.55 -0.99 -6.86
CA ARG A 81 5.33 -0.09 -8.01
C ARG A 81 5.81 -0.72 -9.33
N GLY A 82 6.94 -1.41 -9.33
CA GLY A 82 7.41 -2.17 -10.49
C GLY A 82 6.41 -3.27 -10.91
N LEU A 83 5.91 -4.05 -9.95
CA LEU A 83 4.89 -5.07 -10.21
C LEU A 83 3.59 -4.46 -10.75
N LEU A 84 3.15 -3.32 -10.21
CA LEU A 84 1.97 -2.60 -10.70
C LEU A 84 2.16 -2.14 -12.15
N ASP A 85 3.35 -1.68 -12.53
CA ASP A 85 3.64 -1.30 -13.92
C ASP A 85 3.60 -2.50 -14.87
N ASP A 86 4.12 -3.66 -14.44
CA ASP A 86 4.04 -4.89 -15.23
C ASP A 86 2.59 -5.41 -15.32
N MET A 87 1.82 -5.35 -14.22
CA MET A 87 0.40 -5.70 -14.21
C MET A 87 -0.41 -4.80 -15.15
N ALA A 88 -0.13 -3.50 -15.16
CA ALA A 88 -0.79 -2.55 -16.06
C ALA A 88 -0.54 -2.90 -17.53
N GLN A 89 0.70 -3.30 -17.88
CA GLN A 89 1.05 -3.75 -19.23
C GLN A 89 0.31 -5.04 -19.61
N ALA A 90 0.29 -6.04 -18.72
CA ALA A 90 -0.43 -7.29 -18.95
C ALA A 90 -1.94 -7.06 -19.11
N LEU A 91 -2.52 -6.17 -18.29
CA LEU A 91 -3.93 -5.80 -18.35
C LEU A 91 -4.28 -5.09 -19.65
N ALA A 92 -3.46 -4.13 -20.09
CA ALA A 92 -3.64 -3.43 -21.36
C ALA A 92 -3.54 -4.37 -22.57
N ALA A 93 -2.63 -5.35 -22.51
CA ALA A 93 -2.46 -6.39 -23.52
C ALA A 93 -3.49 -7.53 -23.42
N ARG A 94 -4.36 -7.53 -22.40
CA ARG A 94 -5.37 -8.58 -22.14
C ARG A 94 -4.75 -9.96 -21.91
N LEU A 95 -3.54 -9.99 -21.36
CA LEU A 95 -2.79 -11.19 -21.01
C LEU A 95 -3.23 -11.66 -19.62
N ARG A 96 -4.35 -12.40 -19.59
CA ARG A 96 -4.98 -12.88 -18.34
C ARG A 96 -4.00 -13.62 -17.44
N ASP A 97 -3.30 -14.62 -17.96
CA ASP A 97 -2.49 -15.49 -17.13
C ASP A 97 -1.24 -14.77 -16.60
N ASP A 98 -0.65 -13.88 -17.41
CA ASP A 98 0.46 -13.01 -16.99
C ASP A 98 0.02 -12.05 -15.89
N TYR A 99 -1.14 -11.39 -16.04
CA TYR A 99 -1.70 -10.53 -15.01
C TYR A 99 -1.91 -11.29 -13.70
N LEU A 100 -2.50 -12.49 -13.75
CA LEU A 100 -2.79 -13.28 -12.55
C LEU A 100 -1.51 -13.78 -11.85
N GLY A 101 -0.46 -14.12 -12.59
CA GLY A 101 0.84 -14.49 -12.00
C GLY A 101 1.53 -13.30 -11.32
N LEU A 102 1.46 -12.11 -11.92
CA LEU A 102 1.97 -10.88 -11.32
C LEU A 102 1.15 -10.49 -10.08
N ALA A 103 -0.18 -10.64 -10.14
CA ALA A 103 -1.08 -10.40 -9.03
C ALA A 103 -0.74 -11.29 -7.82
N GLU A 104 -0.51 -12.59 -8.02
CA GLU A 104 -0.07 -13.50 -6.95
C GLU A 104 1.25 -13.05 -6.32
N THR A 105 2.20 -12.60 -7.14
CA THR A 105 3.49 -12.09 -6.66
C THR A 105 3.32 -10.82 -5.82
N LEU A 106 2.48 -9.89 -6.28
CA LEU A 106 2.16 -8.66 -5.55
C LEU A 106 1.47 -8.96 -4.21
N LEU A 107 0.51 -9.89 -4.19
CA LEU A 107 -0.21 -10.31 -2.99
C LEU A 107 0.76 -10.83 -1.91
N ILE A 108 1.69 -11.71 -2.28
CA ILE A 108 2.66 -12.27 -1.33
C ILE A 108 3.56 -11.16 -0.78
N LEU A 109 4.03 -10.26 -1.64
CA LEU A 109 4.89 -9.14 -1.23
C LEU A 109 4.12 -8.18 -0.29
N ALA A 110 2.88 -7.83 -0.64
CA ALA A 110 2.01 -6.97 0.17
C ALA A 110 1.74 -7.58 1.54
N GLN A 111 1.43 -8.88 1.63
CA GLN A 111 1.21 -9.54 2.92
C GLN A 111 2.47 -9.50 3.81
N GLN A 112 3.64 -9.76 3.24
CA GLN A 112 4.90 -9.70 4.00
C GLN A 112 5.24 -8.28 4.45
N HIS A 113 4.95 -7.31 3.60
CA HIS A 113 5.13 -5.89 3.86
C HIS A 113 4.20 -5.43 5.00
N ASN A 114 2.89 -5.63 4.86
CA ASN A 114 1.88 -5.26 5.86
C ASN A 114 2.20 -5.89 7.22
N MET A 115 2.64 -7.15 7.25
CA MET A 115 3.06 -7.80 8.51
C MET A 115 4.20 -7.07 9.22
N LYS A 116 5.16 -6.49 8.51
CA LYS A 116 6.25 -5.73 9.13
C LYS A 116 5.76 -4.39 9.63
N GLU A 117 4.87 -3.75 8.91
CA GLU A 117 4.34 -2.47 9.33
C GLU A 117 3.46 -2.62 10.57
N GLU A 118 2.48 -3.52 10.51
CA GLU A 118 1.50 -3.71 11.57
C GLU A 118 2.12 -4.26 12.85
N ASN A 119 3.11 -5.17 12.76
CA ASN A 119 3.71 -5.80 13.94
C ASN A 119 4.98 -5.12 14.44
N ILE A 120 5.61 -4.25 13.65
CA ILE A 120 6.89 -3.62 14.02
C ILE A 120 6.81 -2.11 13.87
N LEU A 121 6.60 -1.58 12.66
CA LEU A 121 6.76 -0.16 12.41
C LEU A 121 5.67 0.69 13.09
N TYR A 122 4.39 0.31 12.97
CA TYR A 122 3.30 1.06 13.58
C TYR A 122 3.36 1.08 15.11
N PRO A 123 3.64 -0.05 15.81
CA PRO A 123 3.91 -0.02 17.25
C PRO A 123 5.07 0.91 17.63
N MET A 124 6.15 0.94 16.84
CA MET A 124 7.26 1.86 17.08
C MET A 124 6.84 3.33 16.85
N CYS A 125 6.02 3.60 15.85
CA CYS A 125 5.47 4.93 15.59
C CYS A 125 4.61 5.40 16.77
N GLU A 126 3.74 4.54 17.31
CA GLU A 126 2.92 4.86 18.48
C GLU A 126 3.76 5.14 19.74
N GLN A 127 4.89 4.47 19.90
CA GLN A 127 5.80 4.67 21.04
C GLN A 127 6.62 5.96 20.95
N HIS A 128 6.97 6.40 19.73
CA HIS A 128 7.94 7.47 19.53
C HIS A 128 7.35 8.79 19.01
N ILE A 129 6.23 8.75 18.28
CA ILE A 129 5.61 9.95 17.71
C ILE A 129 4.58 10.50 18.71
N ALA A 130 4.87 11.67 19.30
CA ALA A 130 4.07 12.25 20.38
C ALA A 130 2.61 12.59 20.01
N ASP A 131 2.34 12.99 18.76
CA ASP A 131 0.99 13.30 18.24
C ASP A 131 0.72 12.54 16.93
N LEU A 132 0.87 11.21 16.97
CA LEU A 132 0.54 10.36 15.82
C LEU A 132 -0.94 10.49 15.37
N PRO A 133 -1.95 10.50 16.28
CA PRO A 133 -3.34 10.69 15.85
C PRO A 133 -3.57 12.02 15.14
N GLY A 134 -3.01 13.12 15.66
CA GLY A 134 -3.14 14.44 15.03
C GLY A 134 -2.40 14.52 13.70
N LEU A 135 -1.27 13.83 13.56
CA LEU A 135 -0.52 13.73 12.30
C LEU A 135 -1.36 13.09 11.20
N LEU A 136 -1.85 11.88 11.43
CA LEU A 136 -2.66 11.16 10.43
C LEU A 136 -3.96 11.91 10.11
N ALA A 137 -4.60 12.49 11.13
CA ALA A 137 -5.84 13.24 10.91
C ALA A 137 -5.64 14.50 10.06
N ARG A 138 -4.46 15.14 10.08
CA ARG A 138 -4.15 16.31 9.23
C ARG A 138 -4.07 15.91 7.77
N GLU A 139 -3.31 14.86 7.46
CA GLU A 139 -3.14 14.41 6.08
C GLU A 139 -4.44 13.88 5.47
N MET A 140 -5.23 13.10 6.22
CA MET A 140 -6.51 12.60 5.72
C MET A 140 -7.53 13.70 5.38
N ARG A 141 -7.38 14.92 5.93
CA ARG A 141 -8.22 16.07 5.58
C ARG A 141 -7.74 16.83 4.35
N HIS A 142 -6.49 16.64 3.93
CA HIS A 142 -5.91 17.28 2.75
C HIS A 142 -5.97 16.37 1.51
N ALA A 143 -6.24 15.08 1.69
CA ALA A 143 -6.35 14.08 0.63
C ALA A 143 -7.76 13.93 0.00
N GLY A 144 -8.75 14.75 0.40
CA GLY A 144 -10.13 14.76 -0.13
C GLY A 144 -10.47 16.06 -0.84
#